data_AF-A0A958W0V4-F1
#
_entry.id   AF-A0A958W0V4-F1
#
_cell.length_a   1.000
_cell.length_b   1.000
_cell.length_c   1.000
_cell.angle_alpha   90.00
_cell.angle_beta   90.00
_cell.angle_gamma   90.00
#
_symmetry.space_group_name_H-M   'P 1'
#
loop_
_entity.id
_entity.type
_entity.pdbx_description
1 polymer ?
#
loop_
_entity_poly.entity_id
_entity_poly.type
_entity_poly.pdbx_seq_one_letter_code
_entity_poly.pdbx_strand_id
1 'polypeptide(L)'
;MNNLYTEKALRDFAYNIFIKMGCSEQHAELASDVLLQSDLRGIDSHGVARLSGYVRLWEADRINAKPSPKIIHETPSTAVVDGDKGLGLVVAPFAMNIAIEKAKTCGTGWVAVKNSNHFGIAGYHSMMALQHDMIGLSMTNAS
;
A
#
# COMPACT_ATOMS: atom_id res chain seq x y z
N MET A 1 -7.67 -19.59 -22.99
CA MET A 1 -6.80 -20.50 -22.22
C MET A 1 -6.61 -19.89 -20.85
N ASN A 2 -7.05 -20.56 -19.78
CA ASN A 2 -6.76 -20.13 -18.41
C ASN A 2 -5.38 -20.67 -18.04
N ASN A 3 -4.35 -19.84 -18.22
CA ASN A 3 -3.03 -20.16 -17.70
C ASN A 3 -3.04 -19.91 -16.19
N LEU A 4 -2.73 -20.94 -15.42
CA LEU A 4 -2.53 -20.83 -13.97
C LEU A 4 -1.07 -20.48 -13.69
N TYR A 5 -0.87 -19.51 -12.81
CA TYR A 5 0.45 -19.10 -12.34
C TYR A 5 0.51 -19.31 -10.83
N THR A 6 1.68 -19.74 -10.33
CA THR A 6 1.89 -19.82 -8.89
C THR A 6 1.98 -18.42 -8.28
N GLU A 7 1.55 -18.29 -7.03
CA GLU A 7 1.68 -17.05 -6.26
C GLU A 7 3.11 -16.51 -6.32
N LYS A 8 4.11 -17.39 -6.12
CA LYS A 8 5.52 -17.02 -6.18
C LYS A 8 5.93 -16.44 -7.54
N ALA A 9 5.50 -17.07 -8.64
CA ALA A 9 5.85 -16.58 -9.98
C ALA A 9 5.26 -15.18 -10.24
N LEU A 10 4.02 -14.95 -9.80
CA LEU A 10 3.37 -13.64 -9.90
C LEU A 10 4.01 -12.60 -8.97
N ARG A 11 4.40 -12.99 -7.76
CA ARG A 11 5.11 -12.15 -6.80
C ARG A 11 6.46 -11.70 -7.35
N ASP A 12 7.26 -12.64 -7.85
CA ASP A 12 8.57 -12.35 -8.43
C ASP A 12 8.42 -11.42 -9.66
N PHE A 13 7.39 -11.61 -10.48
CA PHE A 13 7.09 -10.75 -11.61
C PHE A 13 6.74 -9.32 -11.18
N ALA A 14 5.82 -9.16 -10.23
CA ALA A 14 5.43 -7.85 -9.68
C ALA A 14 6.62 -7.13 -9.03
N TYR A 15 7.41 -7.85 -8.25
CA TYR A 15 8.61 -7.35 -7.58
C TYR A 15 9.61 -6.78 -8.58
N ASN A 16 9.94 -7.57 -9.62
CA ASN A 16 10.90 -7.14 -10.65
C ASN A 16 10.41 -5.90 -11.40
N ILE A 17 9.10 -5.75 -11.62
CA ILE A 17 8.53 -4.53 -12.23
C ILE A 17 8.74 -3.33 -11.30
N PHE A 18 8.43 -3.42 -10.01
CA PHE A 18 8.65 -2.31 -9.08
C PHE A 18 10.13 -1.94 -8.93
N ILE A 19 11.02 -2.92 -8.92
CA ILE A 19 12.48 -2.68 -8.97
C ILE A 19 12.86 -1.91 -10.23
N LYS A 20 12.31 -2.28 -11.40
CA LYS A 20 12.57 -1.57 -12.67
C LYS A 20 11.97 -0.18 -12.72
N MET A 21 10.85 0.07 -12.03
CA MET A 21 10.32 1.41 -11.80
C MET A 21 11.24 2.26 -10.90
N GLY A 22 12.17 1.62 -10.19
CA GLY A 22 13.13 2.29 -9.32
C GLY A 22 12.76 2.30 -7.85
N CYS A 23 11.79 1.48 -7.42
CA CYS A 23 11.52 1.27 -6.00
C CYS A 23 12.76 0.68 -5.28
N SER A 24 12.88 0.95 -3.99
CA SER A 24 13.80 0.18 -3.14
C SER A 24 13.32 -1.28 -3.03
N GLU A 25 14.20 -2.20 -2.65
CA GLU A 25 13.84 -3.61 -2.42
C GLU A 25 12.67 -3.74 -1.46
N GLN A 26 12.74 -3.04 -0.31
CA GLN A 26 11.67 -3.04 0.68
C GLN A 26 10.32 -2.52 0.11
N HIS A 27 10.33 -1.45 -0.68
CA HIS A 27 9.10 -0.93 -1.28
C HIS A 27 8.56 -1.87 -2.36
N ALA A 28 9.44 -2.51 -3.15
CA ALA A 28 9.04 -3.47 -4.16
C ALA A 28 8.45 -4.74 -3.54
N GLU A 29 9.03 -5.25 -2.45
CA GLU A 29 8.50 -6.37 -1.68
C GLU A 29 7.12 -6.06 -1.12
N LEU A 30 6.98 -4.93 -0.43
CA LEU A 30 5.71 -4.51 0.17
C LEU A 30 4.63 -4.28 -0.89
N ALA A 31 4.95 -3.57 -1.96
CA ALA A 31 3.98 -3.29 -3.02
C ALA A 31 3.52 -4.56 -3.73
N SER A 32 4.44 -5.51 -3.95
CA SER A 32 4.11 -6.83 -4.51
C SER A 32 3.21 -7.61 -3.56
N ASP A 33 3.49 -7.60 -2.26
CA ASP A 33 2.67 -8.29 -1.28
C ASP A 33 1.23 -7.79 -1.27
N VAL A 34 1.02 -6.47 -1.26
CA VAL A 34 -0.33 -5.88 -1.30
C VAL A 34 -1.11 -6.31 -2.55
N LEU A 35 -0.46 -6.34 -3.71
CA LEU A 35 -1.10 -6.81 -4.95
C LEU A 35 -1.43 -8.29 -4.90
N LEU A 36 -0.49 -9.12 -4.46
CA LEU A 36 -0.68 -10.57 -4.43
C LEU A 36 -1.72 -10.98 -3.39
N GLN A 37 -1.82 -10.28 -2.26
CA GLN A 37 -2.93 -10.46 -1.32
C GLN A 37 -4.29 -10.13 -1.95
N SER A 38 -4.34 -9.26 -2.96
CA SER A 38 -5.58 -9.00 -3.69
C SER A 38 -5.97 -10.21 -4.56
N ASP A 39 -5.03 -10.76 -5.32
CA ASP A 39 -5.25 -11.95 -6.15
C ASP A 39 -5.60 -13.19 -5.31
N LEU A 40 -4.86 -13.42 -4.22
CA LEU A 40 -5.10 -14.55 -3.30
C LEU A 40 -6.49 -14.52 -2.63
N ARG A 41 -7.13 -13.35 -2.60
CA ARG A 41 -8.47 -13.15 -2.05
C ARG A 41 -9.55 -13.14 -3.13
N GLY A 42 -9.19 -13.42 -4.39
CA GLY A 42 -10.11 -13.41 -5.53
C GLY A 42 -10.57 -12.01 -5.93
N ILE A 43 -9.79 -10.97 -5.64
CA ILE A 43 -10.07 -9.58 -6.02
C ILE A 43 -9.19 -9.22 -7.23
N ASP A 44 -9.44 -9.91 -8.34
CA ASP A 44 -8.63 -9.86 -9.57
C ASP A 44 -8.51 -8.43 -10.15
N SER A 45 -9.50 -7.58 -9.88
CA SER A 45 -9.50 -6.17 -10.31
C SER A 45 -8.45 -5.30 -9.60
N HIS A 46 -7.86 -5.78 -8.51
CA HIS A 46 -6.92 -5.01 -7.67
C HIS A 46 -5.55 -5.67 -7.46
N GLY A 47 -5.31 -6.87 -8.01
CA GLY A 47 -4.03 -7.55 -7.95
C GLY A 47 -3.11 -7.25 -9.14
N VAL A 48 -2.38 -8.25 -9.64
CA VAL A 48 -1.36 -8.11 -10.71
C VAL A 48 -1.91 -7.42 -11.96
N ALA A 49 -3.22 -7.55 -12.24
CA ALA A 49 -3.88 -6.84 -13.34
C ALA A 49 -3.70 -5.30 -13.29
N ARG A 50 -3.45 -4.72 -12.11
CA ARG A 50 -3.24 -3.28 -11.93
C ARG A 50 -1.82 -2.81 -12.21
N LEU A 51 -0.83 -3.70 -12.32
CA LEU A 51 0.58 -3.33 -12.54
C LEU A 51 0.77 -2.38 -13.72
N SER A 52 0.08 -2.64 -14.84
CA SER A 52 0.15 -1.78 -16.02
C SER A 52 -0.29 -0.34 -15.74
N GLY A 53 -1.27 -0.14 -14.85
CA GLY A 53 -1.73 1.18 -14.43
C GLY A 53 -0.69 1.91 -13.58
N TYR A 54 -0.02 1.20 -12.67
CA TYR A 54 1.08 1.75 -11.88
C TYR A 54 2.26 2.18 -12.77
N VAL A 55 2.64 1.35 -13.74
CA VAL A 55 3.72 1.67 -14.69
C VAL A 55 3.37 2.91 -15.50
N ARG A 56 2.15 3.01 -16.07
CA ARG A 56 1.72 4.18 -16.84
C ARG A 56 1.76 5.48 -16.03
N LEU A 57 1.30 5.44 -14.78
CA LEU A 57 1.33 6.62 -13.90
C LEU A 57 2.76 7.01 -13.52
N TRP A 58 3.65 6.05 -13.34
CA TRP A 58 5.07 6.29 -13.10
C TRP A 58 5.78 6.89 -14.32
N GLU A 59 5.57 6.33 -15.51
CA GLU A 59 6.10 6.88 -16.77
C GLU A 59 5.63 8.33 -17.03
N ALA A 60 4.44 8.68 -16.52
CA ALA A 60 3.87 10.03 -16.59
C ALA A 60 4.29 10.95 -15.43
N ASP A 61 5.27 10.56 -14.60
CA ASP A 61 5.76 11.32 -13.43
C ASP A 61 4.66 11.64 -12.39
N ARG A 62 3.63 10.79 -12.32
CA ARG A 62 2.53 10.90 -11.35
C ARG A 62 2.73 10.03 -10.11
N ILE A 63 3.68 9.09 -10.17
CA ILE A 63 4.10 8.27 -9.04
C ILE A 63 5.58 8.50 -8.77
N ASN A 64 5.91 8.88 -7.54
CA ASN A 64 7.28 8.80 -7.06
C ASN A 64 7.58 7.35 -6.65
N ALA A 65 8.50 6.68 -7.34
CA ALA A 65 8.90 5.31 -7.05
C ALA A 65 9.82 5.20 -5.82
N LYS A 66 10.45 6.30 -5.41
CA LYS A 66 11.28 6.43 -4.20
C LYS A 66 10.70 7.47 -3.25
N PRO A 67 9.44 7.27 -2.79
CA PRO A 67 8.79 8.25 -1.94
C PRO A 67 9.49 8.30 -0.58
N SER A 68 9.41 9.45 0.07
CA SER A 68 9.74 9.62 1.49
C SER A 68 8.49 10.07 2.26
N PRO A 69 7.55 9.14 2.54
CA PRO A 69 6.33 9.48 3.29
C PRO A 69 6.68 9.99 4.67
N LYS A 70 6.02 11.06 5.11
CA LYS A 70 6.32 11.68 6.40
C LYS A 70 5.08 12.18 7.11
N ILE A 71 5.13 12.14 8.43
CA ILE A 71 4.16 12.81 9.29
C ILE A 71 4.40 14.32 9.16
N ILE A 72 3.34 15.06 8.80
CA ILE A 72 3.38 16.53 8.70
C ILE A 72 2.61 17.21 9.83
N HIS A 73 1.82 16.44 10.58
CA HIS A 73 1.13 16.89 11.78
C HIS A 73 0.79 15.67 12.64
N GLU A 74 0.88 15.78 13.96
CA GLU A 74 0.47 14.71 14.87
C GLU A 74 0.00 15.19 16.24
N THR A 75 -0.84 14.34 16.83
CA THR A 75 -1.22 14.35 18.25
C THR A 75 -0.96 12.96 18.83
N PRO A 76 -1.20 12.71 20.13
CA PRO A 76 -1.02 11.37 20.71
C PRO A 76 -1.79 10.27 19.96
N SER A 77 -3.04 10.54 19.53
CA SER A 77 -3.92 9.56 18.88
C SER A 77 -4.17 9.80 17.38
N THR A 78 -3.62 10.87 16.79
CA THR A 78 -3.84 11.19 15.37
C THR A 78 -2.56 11.58 14.62
N ALA A 79 -2.54 11.41 13.29
CA ALA A 79 -1.52 11.98 12.42
C ALA A 79 -2.06 12.32 11.03
N VAL A 80 -1.35 13.22 10.35
CA VAL A 80 -1.48 13.47 8.91
C VAL A 80 -0.17 13.10 8.23
N VAL A 81 -0.24 12.25 7.21
CA VAL A 81 0.90 11.82 6.40
C VAL A 81 0.83 12.48 5.02
N ASP A 82 1.94 13.06 4.58
CA ASP A 82 2.17 13.35 3.17
C ASP A 82 2.84 12.13 2.53
N GLY A 83 2.20 11.56 1.50
CA GLY A 83 2.64 10.36 0.81
C GLY A 83 3.73 10.59 -0.25
N ASP A 84 4.12 11.84 -0.51
CA ASP A 84 5.16 12.20 -1.48
C ASP A 84 4.92 11.64 -2.89
N LYS A 85 3.66 11.70 -3.36
CA LYS A 85 3.18 11.07 -4.60
C LYS A 85 3.51 9.57 -4.70
N GLY A 86 3.80 8.91 -3.59
CA GLY A 86 4.23 7.53 -3.56
C GLY A 86 3.17 6.55 -4.05
N LEU A 87 3.61 5.31 -4.29
CA LEU A 87 2.70 4.18 -4.47
C LEU A 87 1.80 4.06 -3.23
N GLY A 88 0.48 4.07 -3.42
CA GLY A 88 -0.46 3.84 -2.31
C GLY A 88 -0.21 2.50 -1.62
N LEU A 89 0.31 1.52 -2.36
CA LEU A 89 0.74 0.20 -1.86
C LEU A 89 1.86 0.28 -0.81
N VAL A 90 2.60 1.40 -0.74
CA VAL A 90 3.67 1.65 0.24
C VAL A 90 3.21 2.65 1.28
N VAL A 91 2.53 3.72 0.85
CA VAL A 91 2.10 4.80 1.74
C VAL A 91 1.01 4.35 2.71
N ALA A 92 0.06 3.51 2.28
CA ALA A 92 -1.03 3.09 3.15
C ALA A 92 -0.59 2.13 4.27
N PRO A 93 0.29 1.13 4.04
CA PRO A 93 0.87 0.35 5.14
C PRO A 93 1.69 1.20 6.11
N PHE A 94 2.46 2.18 5.61
CA PHE A 94 3.18 3.13 6.47
C PHE A 94 2.21 3.90 7.39
N ALA A 95 1.11 4.41 6.84
CA ALA A 95 0.09 5.12 7.61
C ALA A 95 -0.63 4.21 8.62
N MET A 96 -0.95 2.97 8.24
CA MET A 96 -1.59 2.00 9.14
C MET A 96 -0.68 1.61 10.30
N ASN A 97 0.62 1.42 10.07
CA ASN A 97 1.57 1.16 11.15
C ASN A 97 1.59 2.32 12.16
N ILE A 98 1.55 3.57 11.70
CA ILE A 98 1.44 4.73 12.61
C ILE A 98 0.13 4.68 13.41
N ALA A 99 -0.99 4.33 12.77
CA ALA A 99 -2.28 4.20 13.45
C ALA A 99 -2.24 3.12 14.55
N ILE A 100 -1.65 1.96 14.25
CA ILE A 100 -1.46 0.86 15.19
C ILE A 100 -0.60 1.30 16.38
N GLU A 101 0.55 1.94 16.14
CA GLU A 101 1.44 2.39 17.24
C GLU A 101 0.77 3.43 18.15
N LYS A 102 0.00 4.36 17.56
CA LYS A 102 -0.78 5.33 18.34
C LYS A 102 -1.91 4.65 19.12
N ALA A 103 -2.58 3.66 18.52
CA ALA A 103 -3.62 2.88 19.19
C ALA A 103 -3.11 2.08 20.38
N LYS A 104 -1.90 1.50 20.31
CA LYS A 104 -1.26 0.82 21.45
C LYS A 104 -1.10 1.74 22.65
N THR A 105 -0.85 3.03 22.40
CA THR A 105 -0.58 4.02 23.45
C THR A 105 -1.84 4.70 23.96
N CYS A 106 -2.77 5.06 23.06
CA CYS A 106 -3.91 5.93 23.35
C CYS A 106 -5.27 5.20 23.28
N GLY A 107 -5.29 3.90 23.01
CA GLY A 107 -6.51 3.11 22.77
C GLY A 107 -7.11 3.27 21.37
N THR A 108 -6.78 4.34 20.65
CA THR A 108 -7.15 4.54 19.23
C THR A 108 -6.04 5.26 18.47
N GLY A 109 -6.00 5.06 17.15
CA GLY A 109 -5.08 5.76 16.25
C GLY A 109 -5.76 6.09 14.93
N TRP A 110 -5.72 7.36 14.51
CA TRP A 110 -6.35 7.83 13.28
C TRP A 110 -5.34 8.55 12.41
N VAL A 111 -5.13 8.05 11.19
CA VAL A 111 -4.14 8.61 10.27
C VAL A 111 -4.81 8.99 8.95
N ALA A 112 -4.74 10.27 8.61
CA ALA A 112 -5.14 10.76 7.30
C ALA A 112 -3.91 10.81 6.38
N VAL A 113 -4.10 10.44 5.12
CA VAL A 113 -3.04 10.50 4.09
C VAL A 113 -3.45 11.48 3.01
N LYS A 114 -2.51 12.32 2.57
CA LYS A 114 -2.64 13.15 1.37
C LYS A 114 -1.47 12.90 0.42
N ASN A 115 -1.60 13.36 -0.83
CA ASN A 115 -0.53 13.29 -1.83
C ASN A 115 -0.01 11.85 -2.04
N SER A 116 -0.93 10.90 -2.24
CA SER A 116 -0.66 9.48 -2.50
C SER A 116 -1.37 9.02 -3.78
N ASN A 117 -1.26 7.74 -4.11
CA ASN A 117 -1.87 7.10 -5.29
C ASN A 117 -2.72 5.87 -4.90
N HIS A 118 -3.26 5.15 -5.89
CA HIS A 118 -4.06 3.94 -5.69
C HIS A 118 -3.38 2.92 -4.76
N PHE A 119 -4.09 2.48 -3.72
CA PHE A 119 -3.52 1.70 -2.61
C PHE A 119 -3.83 0.20 -2.61
N GLY A 120 -4.31 -0.34 -3.75
CA GLY A 120 -4.74 -1.75 -3.81
C GLY A 120 -6.06 -1.97 -3.07
N ILE A 121 -6.21 -3.11 -2.40
CA ILE A 121 -7.42 -3.40 -1.61
C ILE A 121 -7.36 -2.73 -0.23
N ALA A 122 -8.45 -2.07 0.18
CA ALA A 122 -8.57 -1.47 1.51
C ALA A 122 -8.46 -2.50 2.65
N GLY A 123 -8.85 -3.75 2.35
CA GLY A 123 -8.80 -4.87 3.29
C GLY A 123 -7.38 -5.22 3.75
N TYR A 124 -6.37 -5.07 2.89
CA TYR A 124 -4.97 -5.35 3.27
C TYR A 124 -4.55 -4.49 4.46
N HIS A 125 -4.74 -3.17 4.32
CA HIS A 125 -4.36 -2.19 5.34
C HIS A 125 -5.17 -2.40 6.62
N SER A 126 -6.48 -2.59 6.49
CA SER A 126 -7.35 -2.85 7.66
C SER A 126 -6.93 -4.10 8.43
N MET A 127 -6.50 -5.15 7.73
CA MET A 127 -6.10 -6.42 8.35
C MET A 127 -4.74 -6.37 9.06
N MET A 128 -3.89 -5.39 8.79
CA MET A 128 -2.62 -5.23 9.52
C MET A 128 -2.85 -5.08 11.03
N ALA A 129 -3.95 -4.45 11.43
CA ALA A 129 -4.32 -4.27 12.84
C ALA A 129 -4.64 -5.60 13.55
N LEU A 130 -5.07 -6.65 12.82
CA LEU A 130 -5.48 -7.92 13.41
C LEU A 130 -4.32 -8.64 14.10
N GLN A 131 -3.09 -8.48 13.62
CA GLN A 131 -1.89 -9.05 14.26
C GLN A 131 -1.59 -8.46 15.64
N HIS A 132 -2.28 -7.37 16.01
CA HIS A 132 -2.13 -6.66 17.27
C HIS A 132 -3.36 -6.74 18.17
N ASP A 133 -4.30 -7.65 17.87
CA ASP A 133 -5.59 -7.76 18.58
C ASP A 133 -6.40 -6.45 18.54
N MET A 134 -6.41 -5.80 17.38
CA MET A 134 -7.08 -4.52 17.15
C MET A 134 -8.09 -4.60 16.00
N ILE A 135 -9.10 -3.73 16.06
CA ILE A 135 -9.99 -3.44 14.93
C ILE A 135 -9.29 -2.47 13.98
N GLY A 136 -9.24 -2.81 12.69
CA GLY A 136 -8.70 -1.93 11.64
C GLY A 136 -9.78 -1.41 10.70
N LEU A 137 -9.69 -0.14 10.34
CA LEU A 137 -10.54 0.52 9.35
C LEU A 137 -9.65 1.27 8.34
N SER A 138 -9.92 1.10 7.05
CA SER A 138 -9.24 1.85 5.98
C SER A 138 -10.23 2.26 4.90
N MET A 139 -10.07 3.48 4.40
CA MET A 139 -10.90 4.06 3.34
C MET A 139 -10.01 4.88 2.40
N THR A 140 -10.41 4.99 1.14
CA THR A 140 -9.77 5.87 0.16
C THR A 140 -10.82 6.46 -0.76
N ASN A 141 -10.56 7.64 -1.30
CA ASN A 141 -11.35 8.19 -2.39
C ASN A 141 -10.80 7.70 -3.74
N ALA A 142 -11.64 7.72 -4.78
CA ALA A 142 -11.26 7.35 -6.13
C ALA A 142 -12.04 8.19 -7.15
N SER A 143 -11.53 8.25 -8.38
CA SER A 143 -12.14 8.90 -9.55
C SER A 143 -12.59 7.88 -10.57
#